data_AF-A0AAD5EPR1-F1
#
_entry.id   AF-A0AAD5EPR1-F1
#
_cell.length_a   1.000
_cell.length_b   1.000
_cell.length_c   1.000
_cell.angle_alpha   90.00
_cell.angle_beta   90.00
_cell.angle_gamma   90.00
#
_symmetry.space_group_name_H-M   'P 1'
#
loop_
_entity.id
_entity.type
_entity.pdbx_description
1 polymer ?
#
loop_
_entity_poly.entity_id
_entity_poly.type
_entity_poly.pdbx_seq_one_letter_code
_entity_poly.pdbx_strand_id
1 'polypeptide(L)'
;MGLSQPDSTNRGAVSSVEAQDGCDQVTQQKASIEAATNGSSPLESHFEGALAFGMQDVLDASADHLSPPIPGPDCDIFTLKDDNIIPSTLPTDLTRPYLLVNIGSGVSFFQVFDNRRCERITGSSFGGSALCGLLLLLTKARTFDEMLELADKGDNSNVDKLIGDIYGVDYTRIGMKMTAVASTFCKAFSKEPRSQYHLSRTTEDDASQTSKPPFSDADICHSLVFALFNNVGQLATLQSRVHDSTDIYFTGPYVRGHPLIIKTLCIAVRYYSGGEKRAHVVGDPSFTNELHETS
;
A
#
# COMPACT_ATOMS: atom_id res chain seq x y z
N MET A 1 15.25 67.81 22.12
CA MET A 1 14.06 68.41 21.48
C MET A 1 13.56 67.32 20.52
N GLY A 2 12.39 66.69 20.67
CA GLY A 2 11.06 67.27 20.95
C GLY A 2 10.62 68.00 19.68
N LEU A 3 9.60 67.59 18.92
CA LEU A 3 8.16 67.39 19.21
C LEU A 3 7.49 66.65 18.01
N SER A 4 6.29 66.05 17.98
CA SER A 4 5.13 65.88 18.90
C SER A 4 4.44 64.50 18.65
N GLN A 5 3.37 64.17 19.39
CA GLN A 5 2.26 63.32 18.91
C GLN A 5 1.18 64.17 18.18
N PRO A 6 0.10 63.57 17.65
CA PRO A 6 -1.15 63.65 18.44
C PRO A 6 -2.05 62.40 18.40
N ASP A 7 -2.55 62.09 19.59
CA ASP A 7 -3.92 61.74 20.00
C ASP A 7 -4.84 60.71 19.30
N SER A 8 -5.75 60.24 20.15
CA SER A 8 -6.73 59.17 19.98
C SER A 8 -8.00 59.55 19.21
N THR A 9 -8.60 58.58 18.51
CA THR A 9 -9.94 58.01 18.85
C THR A 9 -10.48 57.12 17.74
N ASN A 10 -10.76 55.85 18.04
CA ASN A 10 -12.03 55.24 17.62
C ASN A 10 -12.41 54.05 18.51
N ARG A 11 -13.68 53.97 18.94
CA ARG A 11 -14.26 52.77 19.57
C ARG A 11 -14.92 51.95 18.46
N GLY A 12 -14.40 50.76 18.19
CA GLY A 12 -15.03 49.75 17.33
C GLY A 12 -15.37 48.51 18.14
N ALA A 13 -16.56 47.96 17.97
CA ALA A 13 -17.06 46.87 18.81
C ALA A 13 -16.25 45.57 18.66
N VAL A 14 -16.08 44.86 19.77
CA VAL A 14 -15.78 43.42 19.74
C VAL A 14 -17.05 42.72 19.25
N SER A 15 -16.97 42.10 18.08
CA SER A 15 -18.00 41.16 17.59
C SER A 15 -17.37 39.79 17.49
N SER A 16 -17.87 38.87 18.31
CA SER A 16 -17.68 37.44 18.09
C SER A 16 -18.16 37.10 16.68
N VAL A 17 -17.37 36.36 15.91
CA VAL A 17 -17.85 35.63 14.73
C VAL A 17 -17.69 34.16 15.08
N GLU A 18 -18.81 33.49 15.30
CA GLU A 18 -18.83 32.06 15.60
C GLU A 18 -18.44 31.27 14.36
N ALA A 19 -17.70 30.17 14.56
CA ALA A 19 -17.32 29.26 13.49
C ALA A 19 -18.51 28.36 13.11
N GLN A 20 -19.39 28.88 12.25
CA GLN A 20 -20.53 28.16 11.68
C GLN A 20 -20.61 28.38 10.17
N ASP A 21 -19.76 27.69 9.40
CA ASP A 21 -19.88 27.59 7.93
C ASP A 21 -19.22 26.32 7.33
N GLY A 22 -18.55 25.49 8.15
CA GLY A 22 -17.86 24.28 7.67
C GLY A 22 -18.77 23.05 7.48
N CYS A 23 -19.91 22.97 8.18
CA CYS A 23 -20.79 21.80 8.15
C CYS A 23 -21.67 21.76 6.88
N ASP A 24 -22.12 22.93 6.44
CA ASP A 24 -23.12 23.04 5.37
C ASP A 24 -22.52 22.76 3.98
N GLN A 25 -21.25 23.12 3.75
CA GLN A 25 -20.55 22.78 2.49
C GLN A 25 -20.33 21.27 2.33
N VAL A 26 -19.93 20.58 3.40
CA VAL A 26 -19.75 19.11 3.39
C VAL A 26 -21.08 18.40 3.15
N THR A 27 -22.15 18.89 3.77
CA THR A 27 -23.50 18.33 3.61
C THR A 27 -24.05 18.59 2.19
N GLN A 28 -23.82 19.78 1.63
CA GLN A 28 -24.16 20.09 0.23
C GLN A 28 -23.38 19.25 -0.78
N GLN A 29 -22.11 18.96 -0.52
CA GLN A 29 -21.29 18.14 -1.41
C GLN A 29 -21.74 16.67 -1.42
N LYS A 30 -22.19 16.15 -0.26
CA LYS A 30 -22.82 14.82 -0.17
C LYS A 30 -24.16 14.77 -0.92
N ALA A 31 -25.06 15.73 -0.67
CA ALA A 31 -26.38 15.79 -1.31
C ALA A 31 -26.32 16.00 -2.84
N SER A 32 -25.31 16.73 -3.33
CA SER A 32 -25.16 17.02 -4.77
C SER A 32 -24.73 15.80 -5.59
N ILE A 33 -24.12 14.78 -4.95
CA ILE A 33 -23.73 13.52 -5.60
C ILE A 33 -24.88 12.51 -5.56
N GLU A 34 -25.60 12.39 -4.44
CA GLU A 34 -26.82 11.56 -4.33
C GLU A 34 -27.92 11.94 -5.34
N ALA A 35 -27.94 13.21 -5.78
CA ALA A 35 -28.83 13.67 -6.85
C ALA A 35 -28.39 13.22 -8.26
N ALA A 36 -27.08 12.98 -8.47
CA ALA A 36 -26.51 12.56 -9.75
C ALA A 36 -26.51 11.03 -9.95
N THR A 37 -26.52 10.24 -8.87
CA THR A 37 -26.41 8.77 -8.91
C THR A 37 -27.71 8.04 -9.31
N ASN A 38 -28.87 8.71 -9.30
CA ASN A 38 -30.18 8.14 -9.63
C ASN A 38 -30.39 7.74 -11.12
N GLY A 39 -29.32 7.65 -11.92
CA GLY A 39 -29.36 7.26 -13.32
C GLY A 39 -28.09 6.55 -13.83
N SER A 40 -27.29 5.99 -12.93
CA SER A 40 -25.99 5.39 -13.24
C SER A 40 -26.07 3.97 -13.79
N SER A 41 -25.07 3.60 -14.59
CA SER A 41 -24.93 2.29 -15.24
C SER A 41 -24.15 1.30 -14.36
N PRO A 42 -24.20 -0.02 -14.61
CA PRO A 42 -23.52 -1.03 -13.78
C PRO A 42 -21.99 -0.86 -13.66
N LEU A 43 -21.37 -0.04 -14.52
CA LEU A 43 -19.92 0.24 -14.44
C LEU A 43 -19.56 1.27 -13.35
N GLU A 44 -20.48 2.17 -12.99
CA GLU A 44 -20.20 3.27 -12.06
C GLU A 44 -20.25 2.80 -10.60
N SER A 45 -21.25 2.00 -10.22
CA SER A 45 -21.38 1.45 -8.86
C SER A 45 -20.23 0.53 -8.42
N HIS A 46 -19.49 -0.06 -9.38
CA HIS A 46 -18.30 -0.85 -9.07
C HIS A 46 -17.05 0.01 -8.89
N PHE A 47 -16.96 1.18 -9.53
CA PHE A 47 -15.93 2.16 -9.22
C PHE A 47 -16.15 2.77 -7.82
N GLU A 48 -17.42 3.01 -7.44
CA GLU A 48 -17.79 3.51 -6.12
C GLU A 48 -17.24 2.66 -4.97
N GLY A 49 -17.20 1.32 -5.08
CA GLY A 49 -16.66 0.46 -4.01
C GLY A 49 -15.17 0.69 -3.72
N ALA A 50 -14.34 0.77 -4.76
CA ALA A 50 -12.90 1.01 -4.62
C ALA A 50 -12.58 2.48 -4.25
N LEU A 51 -13.37 3.43 -4.77
CA LEU A 51 -13.28 4.84 -4.41
C LEU A 51 -13.75 5.11 -2.98
N ALA A 52 -14.84 4.48 -2.53
CA ALA A 52 -15.34 4.60 -1.15
C ALA A 52 -14.31 4.08 -0.15
N PHE A 53 -13.67 2.94 -0.42
CA PHE A 53 -12.58 2.43 0.40
C PHE A 53 -11.42 3.44 0.49
N GLY A 54 -11.03 4.02 -0.65
CA GLY A 54 -9.97 5.04 -0.69
C GLY A 54 -10.35 6.41 -0.11
N MET A 55 -11.64 6.76 -0.08
CA MET A 55 -12.17 8.00 0.49
C MET A 55 -12.43 7.89 1.99
N GLN A 56 -12.83 6.72 2.50
CA GLN A 56 -12.95 6.47 3.95
C GLN A 56 -11.60 6.71 4.64
N ASP A 57 -10.52 6.19 4.05
CA ASP A 57 -9.11 6.42 4.42
C ASP A 57 -8.70 7.92 4.49
N VAL A 58 -9.35 8.78 3.70
CA VAL A 58 -9.07 10.23 3.64
C VAL A 58 -9.95 10.99 4.63
N LEU A 59 -11.19 10.57 4.83
CA LEU A 59 -12.14 11.18 5.77
C LEU A 59 -11.72 10.94 7.22
N ASP A 60 -11.26 9.73 7.55
CA ASP A 60 -10.72 9.39 8.87
C ASP A 60 -9.43 10.18 9.21
N ALA A 61 -8.74 10.73 8.19
CA ALA A 61 -7.57 11.59 8.36
C ALA A 61 -7.91 13.09 8.56
N SER A 62 -9.18 13.48 8.49
CA SER A 62 -9.62 14.88 8.39
C SER A 62 -10.37 15.46 9.61
N ALA A 63 -9.86 15.22 10.83
CA ALA A 63 -10.29 15.96 12.03
C ALA A 63 -9.23 15.96 13.16
N ASP A 64 -8.48 17.06 13.29
CA ASP A 64 -7.68 17.56 14.44
C ASP A 64 -6.81 16.66 15.35
N HIS A 65 -6.80 15.33 15.20
CA HIS A 65 -5.88 14.42 15.89
C HIS A 65 -5.27 13.40 14.93
N LEU A 66 -4.16 13.82 14.30
CA LEU A 66 -3.39 13.07 13.31
C LEU A 66 -2.56 11.90 13.91
N SER A 67 -3.13 11.16 14.85
CA SER A 67 -2.54 9.93 15.39
C SER A 67 -2.73 8.81 14.36
N PRO A 68 -1.67 8.15 13.87
CA PRO A 68 -1.84 6.97 13.03
C PRO A 68 -2.54 5.86 13.83
N PRO A 69 -3.19 4.89 13.16
CA PRO A 69 -3.72 3.70 13.81
C PRO A 69 -2.56 2.83 14.34
N ILE A 70 -2.09 3.15 15.55
CA ILE A 70 -1.19 2.29 16.31
C ILE A 70 -1.97 0.99 16.59
N PRO A 71 -1.43 -0.19 16.23
CA PRO A 71 -2.13 -1.45 16.48
C PRO A 71 -2.48 -1.61 17.96
N GLY A 72 -3.64 -2.21 18.23
CA GLY A 72 -4.05 -2.60 19.57
C GLY A 72 -3.19 -3.72 20.13
N PRO A 73 -3.24 -3.98 21.45
CA PRO A 73 -2.53 -5.13 22.05
C PRO A 73 -3.06 -6.47 21.53
N ASP A 74 -4.32 -6.51 21.10
CA ASP A 74 -5.04 -7.71 20.64
C ASP A 74 -5.03 -7.88 19.10
N CYS A 75 -4.27 -7.05 18.37
CA CYS A 75 -4.11 -7.23 16.93
C CYS A 75 -3.26 -8.46 16.63
N ASP A 76 -3.69 -9.29 15.68
CA ASP A 76 -2.81 -10.29 15.07
C ASP A 76 -1.64 -9.59 14.37
N ILE A 77 -0.42 -10.05 14.64
CA ILE A 77 0.79 -9.53 13.98
C ILE A 77 1.61 -10.73 13.52
N PHE A 78 2.10 -10.66 12.29
CA PHE A 78 2.84 -11.72 11.64
C PHE A 78 4.26 -11.27 11.30
N THR A 79 5.20 -12.20 11.31
CA THR A 79 6.55 -12.01 10.77
C THR A 79 7.00 -13.25 10.02
N LEU A 80 8.14 -13.17 9.33
CA LEU A 80 8.68 -14.27 8.54
C LEU A 80 9.95 -14.82 9.20
N LYS A 81 9.92 -16.10 9.56
CA LYS A 81 11.08 -16.83 10.11
C LYS A 81 11.25 -18.13 9.34
N ASP A 82 12.47 -18.38 8.84
CA ASP A 82 12.81 -19.58 8.06
C ASP A 82 11.79 -19.83 6.93
N ASP A 83 11.41 -18.75 6.25
CA ASP A 83 10.40 -18.62 5.18
C ASP A 83 8.96 -19.06 5.54
N ASN A 84 8.71 -19.34 6.81
CA ASN A 84 7.38 -19.57 7.39
C ASN A 84 6.81 -18.28 8.00
N ILE A 85 5.51 -18.05 7.80
CA ILE A 85 4.79 -16.98 8.48
C ILE A 85 4.51 -17.46 9.91
N ILE A 86 4.89 -16.65 10.90
CA ILE A 86 4.68 -16.95 12.33
C ILE A 86 4.04 -15.76 13.05
N PRO A 87 3.32 -15.98 14.15
CA PRO A 87 2.86 -14.91 15.03
C PRO A 87 4.02 -14.08 15.60
N SER A 88 3.72 -12.83 15.91
CA SER A 88 4.59 -11.80 16.44
C SER A 88 3.78 -10.90 17.39
N THR A 89 4.44 -10.05 18.17
CA THR A 89 3.79 -9.08 19.05
C THR A 89 4.22 -7.65 18.70
N LEU A 90 3.55 -6.67 19.30
CA LEU A 90 4.08 -5.32 19.46
C LEU A 90 5.34 -5.31 20.35
N PRO A 91 6.16 -4.25 20.33
CA PRO A 91 7.30 -4.13 21.23
C PRO A 91 6.80 -3.93 22.66
N THR A 92 7.26 -4.78 23.58
CA THR A 92 6.96 -4.64 25.02
C THR A 92 7.86 -3.61 25.71
N ASP A 93 9.02 -3.33 25.11
CA ASP A 93 9.95 -2.27 25.52
C ASP A 93 10.13 -1.31 24.34
N LEU A 94 9.99 -0.01 24.63
CA LEU A 94 10.10 1.10 23.68
C LEU A 94 11.30 2.00 24.00
N THR A 95 12.33 1.48 24.69
CA THR A 95 13.65 2.12 24.83
C THR A 95 14.27 2.56 23.49
N ARG A 96 13.81 2.01 22.36
CA ARG A 96 14.06 2.53 21.00
C ARG A 96 12.75 2.72 20.26
N PRO A 97 12.61 3.77 19.45
CA PRO A 97 11.43 3.98 18.62
C PRO A 97 11.37 2.99 17.45
N TYR A 98 10.16 2.52 17.13
CA TYR A 98 9.91 1.69 15.95
C TYR A 98 9.31 2.51 14.81
N LEU A 99 9.42 1.98 13.59
CA LEU A 99 8.83 2.58 12.40
C LEU A 99 7.45 1.98 12.16
N LEU A 100 6.40 2.80 12.14
CA LEU A 100 5.06 2.40 11.74
C LEU A 100 4.79 2.88 10.31
N VAL A 101 4.36 1.96 9.43
CA VAL A 101 4.11 2.21 8.02
C VAL A 101 2.65 1.90 7.74
N ASN A 102 1.82 2.93 7.60
CA ASN A 102 0.41 2.79 7.24
C ASN A 102 0.27 2.75 5.71
N ILE A 103 -0.24 1.64 5.18
CA ILE A 103 -0.52 1.42 3.75
C ILE A 103 -2.03 1.53 3.54
N GLY A 104 -2.48 2.76 3.29
CA GLY A 104 -3.82 3.09 2.84
C GLY A 104 -3.83 3.44 1.35
N SER A 105 -4.71 4.35 0.93
CA SER A 105 -4.74 4.97 -0.40
C SER A 105 -3.35 5.41 -0.88
N GLY A 106 -2.61 6.08 0.02
CA GLY A 106 -1.16 6.31 -0.07
C GLY A 106 -0.43 5.61 1.09
N VAL A 107 0.88 5.83 1.19
CA VAL A 107 1.70 5.30 2.29
C VAL A 107 2.18 6.43 3.19
N SER A 108 2.07 6.27 4.51
CA SER A 108 2.65 7.20 5.48
C SER A 108 3.55 6.48 6.49
N PHE A 109 4.70 7.08 6.77
CA PHE A 109 5.74 6.56 7.64
C PHE A 109 5.78 7.40 8.93
N PHE A 110 5.73 6.75 10.08
CA PHE A 110 5.71 7.39 11.39
C PHE A 110 6.78 6.77 12.30
N GLN A 111 7.45 7.60 13.09
CA GLN A 111 8.27 7.16 14.21
C GLN A 111 7.38 7.09 15.46
N VAL A 112 7.37 5.95 16.15
CA VAL A 112 6.57 5.74 17.37
C VAL A 112 7.50 5.63 18.58
N PHE A 113 7.25 6.46 19.59
CA PHE A 113 8.07 6.58 20.80
C PHE A 113 7.43 5.90 22.02
N ASP A 114 8.17 5.83 23.11
CA ASP A 114 7.81 5.20 24.40
C ASP A 114 6.45 5.62 24.98
N ASN A 115 6.15 6.91 24.93
CA ASN A 115 4.88 7.51 25.34
C ASN A 115 3.74 7.33 24.31
N ARG A 116 3.89 6.43 23.33
CA ARG A 116 2.99 6.24 22.17
C ARG A 116 2.77 7.49 21.32
N ARG A 117 3.61 8.52 21.46
CA ARG A 117 3.65 9.67 20.56
C ARG A 117 4.11 9.19 19.19
N CYS A 118 3.42 9.64 18.16
CA CYS A 118 3.78 9.37 16.76
C CYS A 118 4.23 10.67 16.10
N GLU A 119 5.35 10.62 15.38
CA GLU A 119 5.79 11.71 14.51
C GLU A 119 5.79 11.24 13.06
N ARG A 120 5.10 11.94 12.17
CA ARG A 120 5.09 11.59 10.74
C ARG A 120 6.43 12.00 10.11
N ILE A 121 7.17 11.01 9.62
CA ILE A 121 8.45 11.19 8.93
C ILE A 121 8.20 11.65 7.49
N THR A 122 7.45 10.86 6.72
CA THR A 122 7.30 11.04 5.28
C THR A 122 6.10 10.24 4.73
N GLY A 123 5.91 10.24 3.41
CA GLY A 123 4.94 9.39 2.72
C GLY A 123 5.31 9.09 1.27
N SER A 124 4.53 8.21 0.65
CA SER A 124 4.54 7.92 -0.79
C SER A 124 3.12 7.99 -1.33
N SER A 125 2.93 8.56 -2.52
CA SER A 125 1.66 8.50 -3.25
C SER A 125 1.41 7.14 -3.90
N PHE A 126 2.43 6.28 -3.97
CA PHE A 126 2.33 4.93 -4.52
C PHE A 126 1.88 3.94 -3.43
N GLY A 127 0.60 4.03 -3.05
CA GLY A 127 -0.08 3.15 -2.09
C GLY A 127 -1.22 2.34 -2.72
N GLY A 128 -2.16 1.90 -1.90
CA GLY A 128 -3.26 1.00 -2.30
C GLY A 128 -4.10 1.52 -3.47
N SER A 129 -4.39 2.82 -3.54
CA SER A 129 -5.14 3.40 -4.68
C SER A 129 -4.35 3.35 -5.99
N ALA A 130 -3.02 3.42 -5.94
CA ALA A 130 -2.19 3.26 -7.14
C ALA A 130 -2.20 1.81 -7.64
N LEU A 131 -2.12 0.84 -6.73
CA LEU A 131 -2.23 -0.59 -7.06
C LEU A 131 -3.61 -0.93 -7.64
N CYS A 132 -4.68 -0.62 -6.92
CA CYS A 132 -6.04 -0.90 -7.39
C CYS A 132 -6.37 -0.14 -8.68
N GLY A 133 -6.00 1.14 -8.79
CA GLY A 133 -6.22 1.94 -9.99
C GLY A 133 -5.51 1.35 -11.22
N LEU A 134 -4.24 0.93 -11.08
CA LEU A 134 -3.52 0.27 -12.17
C LEU A 134 -4.12 -1.09 -12.52
N LEU A 135 -4.50 -1.91 -11.54
CA LEU A 135 -5.06 -3.23 -11.80
C LEU A 135 -6.47 -3.18 -12.41
N LEU A 136 -7.30 -2.21 -12.03
CA LEU A 136 -8.59 -1.93 -12.68
C LEU A 136 -8.42 -1.57 -14.16
N LEU A 137 -7.38 -0.81 -14.50
CA LEU A 137 -7.06 -0.40 -15.88
C LEU A 137 -6.44 -1.53 -16.73
N LEU A 138 -5.67 -2.42 -16.10
CA LEU A 138 -4.85 -3.42 -16.80
C LEU A 138 -5.46 -4.83 -16.82
N THR A 139 -6.45 -5.11 -15.95
CA THR A 139 -7.02 -6.46 -15.78
C THR A 139 -8.55 -6.44 -15.74
N LYS A 140 -9.15 -7.62 -15.67
CA LYS A 140 -10.59 -7.82 -15.47
C LYS A 140 -11.00 -7.85 -14.00
N ALA A 141 -10.06 -7.86 -13.05
CA ALA A 141 -10.36 -7.80 -11.62
C ALA A 141 -11.06 -6.49 -11.25
N ARG A 142 -12.05 -6.56 -10.36
CA ARG A 142 -12.88 -5.41 -9.93
C ARG A 142 -12.81 -5.16 -8.43
N THR A 143 -12.47 -6.16 -7.63
CA THR A 143 -12.23 -6.00 -6.18
C THR A 143 -10.76 -6.19 -5.83
N PHE A 144 -10.32 -5.67 -4.69
CA PHE A 144 -8.95 -5.91 -4.20
C PHE A 144 -8.71 -7.39 -3.88
N ASP A 145 -9.72 -8.08 -3.37
CA ASP A 145 -9.63 -9.50 -3.04
C ASP A 145 -9.51 -10.38 -4.31
N GLU A 146 -10.24 -10.05 -5.39
CA GLU A 146 -10.02 -10.66 -6.71
C GLU A 146 -8.59 -10.43 -7.25
N MET A 147 -8.03 -9.23 -7.02
CA MET A 147 -6.66 -8.91 -7.43
C MET A 147 -5.63 -9.77 -6.67
N LEU A 148 -5.84 -10.02 -5.38
CA LEU A 148 -4.98 -10.89 -4.58
C LEU A 148 -5.14 -12.37 -4.95
N GLU A 149 -6.37 -12.82 -5.17
CA GLU A 149 -6.68 -14.16 -5.68
C GLU A 149 -6.06 -14.46 -7.05
N LEU A 150 -5.96 -13.45 -7.92
CA LEU A 150 -5.27 -13.57 -9.20
C LEU A 150 -3.75 -13.51 -9.02
N ALA A 151 -3.25 -12.67 -8.12
CA ALA A 151 -1.82 -12.60 -7.81
C ALA A 151 -1.27 -13.94 -7.29
N ASP A 152 -1.98 -14.62 -6.38
CA ASP A 152 -1.57 -15.96 -5.88
C ASP A 152 -1.48 -17.04 -6.97
N LYS A 153 -2.15 -16.84 -8.12
CA LYS A 153 -2.17 -17.76 -9.27
C LYS A 153 -1.22 -17.32 -10.40
N GLY A 154 -0.63 -16.14 -10.30
CA GLY A 154 0.23 -15.54 -11.33
C GLY A 154 1.72 -15.80 -11.14
N ASP A 155 2.49 -15.60 -12.21
CA ASP A 155 3.95 -15.64 -12.18
C ASP A 155 4.50 -14.36 -12.82
N ASN A 156 5.07 -13.47 -11.99
CA ASN A 156 5.60 -12.21 -12.48
C ASN A 156 6.80 -12.37 -13.42
N SER A 157 7.47 -13.52 -13.45
CA SER A 157 8.55 -13.78 -14.41
C SER A 157 8.08 -13.77 -15.86
N ASN A 158 6.77 -13.85 -16.12
CA ASN A 158 6.19 -13.67 -17.45
C ASN A 158 6.20 -12.20 -17.93
N VAL A 159 6.15 -11.22 -17.01
CA VAL A 159 5.98 -9.78 -17.32
C VAL A 159 7.19 -8.94 -16.90
N ASP A 160 7.84 -9.31 -15.82
CA ASP A 160 9.01 -8.63 -15.25
C ASP A 160 10.31 -9.18 -15.85
N LYS A 161 11.33 -8.34 -15.92
CA LYS A 161 12.70 -8.79 -16.19
C LYS A 161 13.42 -9.03 -14.87
N LEU A 162 13.91 -10.24 -14.68
CA LEU A 162 14.64 -10.69 -13.49
C LEU A 162 16.16 -10.50 -13.67
N ILE A 163 16.93 -10.57 -12.58
CA ILE A 163 18.40 -10.58 -12.60
C ILE A 163 18.92 -11.77 -13.43
N GLY A 164 18.25 -12.93 -13.35
CA GLY A 164 18.55 -14.12 -14.16
C GLY A 164 18.38 -13.88 -15.66
N ASP A 165 17.41 -13.05 -16.09
CA ASP A 165 17.21 -12.69 -17.51
C ASP A 165 18.31 -11.76 -18.05
N ILE A 166 19.17 -11.22 -17.18
CA ILE A 166 20.28 -10.31 -17.55
C ILE A 166 21.62 -11.04 -17.45
N TYR A 167 21.82 -11.84 -16.40
CA TYR A 167 23.12 -12.43 -16.06
C TYR A 167 23.18 -13.96 -16.14
N GLY A 168 22.04 -14.64 -16.29
CA GLY A 168 21.93 -16.11 -16.32
C GLY A 168 22.18 -16.84 -14.99
N VAL A 169 22.72 -16.14 -13.98
CA VAL A 169 23.08 -16.65 -12.65
C VAL A 169 22.84 -15.56 -11.58
N ASP A 170 22.98 -15.93 -10.31
CA ASP A 170 23.05 -14.96 -9.21
C ASP A 170 24.16 -13.93 -9.47
N TYR A 171 23.83 -12.64 -9.36
CA TYR A 171 24.82 -11.56 -9.50
C TYR A 171 25.50 -11.28 -8.14
N THR A 172 26.28 -12.28 -7.72
CA THR A 172 26.93 -12.40 -6.40
C THR A 172 27.80 -11.21 -6.02
N ARG A 173 28.41 -10.52 -7.01
CA ARG A 173 29.26 -9.33 -6.79
C ARG A 173 28.56 -8.22 -5.99
N ILE A 174 27.22 -8.13 -6.07
CA ILE A 174 26.40 -7.18 -5.32
C ILE A 174 25.25 -7.85 -4.56
N GLY A 175 25.35 -9.16 -4.30
CA GLY A 175 24.40 -9.91 -3.47
C GLY A 175 23.00 -10.12 -4.07
N MET A 176 22.82 -9.91 -5.38
CA MET A 176 21.51 -10.05 -6.04
C MET A 176 21.24 -11.50 -6.48
N LYS A 177 20.14 -12.09 -6.00
CA LYS A 177 19.65 -13.39 -6.49
C LYS A 177 19.10 -13.28 -7.91
N MET A 178 19.23 -14.34 -8.71
CA MET A 178 18.72 -14.41 -10.09
C MET A 178 17.19 -14.25 -10.17
N THR A 179 16.47 -14.63 -9.11
CA THR A 179 15.00 -14.49 -9.01
C THR A 179 14.54 -13.08 -8.63
N ALA A 180 15.46 -12.16 -8.28
CA ALA A 180 15.09 -10.79 -7.96
C ALA A 180 14.62 -10.04 -9.21
N VAL A 181 13.55 -9.26 -9.10
CA VAL A 181 13.08 -8.38 -10.16
C VAL A 181 14.10 -7.27 -10.39
N ALA A 182 14.62 -7.19 -11.63
CA ALA A 182 15.49 -6.10 -12.08
C ALA A 182 14.68 -4.95 -12.68
N SER A 183 13.56 -5.24 -13.36
CA SER A 183 12.67 -4.24 -13.94
C SER A 183 11.25 -4.77 -14.10
N THR A 184 10.32 -4.20 -13.33
CA THR A 184 8.88 -4.51 -13.38
C THR A 184 8.30 -4.18 -14.76
N PHE A 185 7.43 -5.05 -15.29
CA PHE A 185 6.78 -4.93 -16.60
C PHE A 185 7.71 -4.81 -17.82
N CYS A 186 9.01 -5.07 -17.68
CA CYS A 186 9.97 -4.88 -18.76
C CYS A 186 9.70 -5.76 -19.99
N LYS A 187 9.10 -6.95 -19.84
CA LYS A 187 8.76 -7.83 -20.97
C LYS A 187 7.58 -7.27 -21.78
N ALA A 188 6.78 -6.35 -21.24
CA ALA A 188 5.65 -5.75 -21.95
C ALA A 188 6.06 -4.83 -23.11
N PHE A 189 7.25 -4.22 -23.07
CA PHE A 189 7.79 -3.42 -24.17
C PHE A 189 8.81 -4.17 -25.05
N SER A 190 9.16 -5.41 -24.70
CA SER A 190 10.18 -6.16 -25.43
C SER A 190 9.71 -6.59 -26.83
N LYS A 191 10.56 -6.36 -27.84
CA LYS A 191 10.37 -6.87 -29.22
C LYS A 191 11.02 -8.24 -29.44
N GLU A 192 11.61 -8.84 -28.40
CA GLU A 192 12.24 -10.16 -28.49
C GLU A 192 11.21 -11.22 -28.96
N PRO A 193 11.56 -12.08 -29.94
CA PRO A 193 10.67 -13.16 -30.36
C PRO A 193 10.35 -14.09 -29.20
N ARG A 194 9.05 -14.26 -28.89
CA ARG A 194 8.55 -15.02 -27.73
C ARG A 194 8.90 -16.53 -27.75
N SER A 195 9.56 -17.02 -28.79
CA SER A 195 9.99 -18.42 -28.92
C SER A 195 11.06 -18.85 -27.92
N GLN A 196 11.79 -17.94 -27.28
CA GLN A 196 12.76 -18.30 -26.23
C GLN A 196 12.18 -18.36 -24.81
N TYR A 197 10.97 -17.82 -24.58
CA TYR A 197 10.32 -17.83 -23.27
C TYR A 197 9.34 -19.01 -23.09
N HIS A 198 9.20 -19.88 -24.09
CA HIS A 198 8.41 -21.11 -23.99
C HIS A 198 9.23 -22.30 -23.50
N LEU A 199 9.33 -22.46 -22.19
CA LEU A 199 9.32 -23.80 -21.59
C LEU A 199 7.94 -24.02 -20.98
N SER A 200 7.20 -25.03 -21.47
CA SER A 200 5.83 -25.41 -21.06
C SER A 200 4.64 -24.75 -21.78
N ARG A 201 4.52 -24.97 -23.09
CA ARG A 201 3.25 -25.52 -23.63
C ARG A 201 3.46 -26.26 -24.95
N THR A 202 2.87 -27.45 -25.04
CA THR A 202 2.98 -28.37 -26.18
C THR A 202 2.01 -28.01 -27.30
N THR A 203 2.37 -28.51 -28.49
CA THR A 203 1.55 -28.69 -29.71
C THR A 203 0.98 -27.43 -30.37
N GLU A 204 1.53 -27.23 -31.57
CA GLU A 204 0.97 -26.73 -32.82
C GLU A 204 -0.56 -26.93 -33.00
N ASP A 205 -1.12 -26.19 -33.96
CA ASP A 205 -2.53 -26.11 -34.37
C ASP A 205 -3.49 -25.31 -33.45
N ASP A 206 -3.53 -23.98 -33.64
CA ASP A 206 -4.75 -23.35 -34.20
C ASP A 206 -4.43 -21.97 -34.82
N ALA A 207 -4.90 -21.75 -36.05
CA ALA A 207 -4.74 -20.51 -36.80
C ALA A 207 -5.93 -19.54 -36.61
N SER A 208 -6.71 -19.69 -35.54
CA SER A 208 -7.79 -18.77 -35.18
C SER A 208 -7.28 -17.55 -34.40
N GLN A 209 -6.97 -16.46 -35.13
CA GLN A 209 -6.54 -15.19 -34.54
C GLN A 209 -7.67 -14.49 -33.76
N THR A 210 -7.95 -14.96 -32.54
CA THR A 210 -8.57 -14.17 -31.49
C THR A 210 -7.48 -13.65 -30.56
N SER A 211 -7.41 -12.33 -30.41
CA SER A 211 -6.29 -11.65 -29.76
C SER A 211 -6.25 -11.89 -28.24
N LYS A 212 -5.64 -13.00 -27.81
CA LYS A 212 -5.27 -13.18 -26.41
C LYS A 212 -4.33 -12.03 -25.99
N PRO A 213 -4.58 -11.38 -24.83
CA PRO A 213 -3.65 -10.38 -24.32
C PRO A 213 -2.26 -11.03 -24.10
N PRO A 214 -1.17 -10.25 -24.23
CA PRO A 214 0.19 -10.79 -24.25
C PRO A 214 0.66 -11.39 -22.91
N PHE A 215 -0.03 -11.07 -21.81
CA PHE A 215 0.20 -11.58 -20.45
C PHE A 215 -1.16 -11.91 -19.82
N SER A 216 -1.20 -12.80 -18.84
CA SER A 216 -2.45 -13.07 -18.13
C SER A 216 -2.70 -12.02 -17.04
N ASP A 217 -3.97 -11.76 -16.75
CA ASP A 217 -4.41 -10.91 -15.64
C ASP A 217 -3.74 -11.34 -14.31
N ALA A 218 -3.54 -12.65 -14.11
CA ALA A 218 -2.85 -13.20 -12.94
C ALA A 218 -1.39 -12.77 -12.85
N ASP A 219 -0.62 -12.84 -13.95
CA ASP A 219 0.78 -12.41 -13.98
C ASP A 219 0.91 -10.89 -13.75
N ILE A 220 -0.04 -10.11 -14.29
CA ILE A 220 -0.13 -8.65 -14.10
C ILE A 220 -0.44 -8.32 -12.64
N CYS A 221 -1.40 -9.02 -12.03
CA CYS A 221 -1.73 -8.91 -10.60
C CYS A 221 -0.52 -9.25 -9.73
N HIS A 222 0.14 -10.40 -9.95
CA HIS A 222 1.31 -10.80 -9.15
C HIS A 222 2.43 -9.78 -9.23
N SER A 223 2.78 -9.33 -10.45
CA SER A 223 3.84 -8.35 -10.69
C SER A 223 3.56 -7.02 -9.99
N LEU A 224 2.35 -6.45 -10.09
CA LEU A 224 2.04 -5.15 -9.45
C LEU A 224 1.89 -5.24 -7.94
N VAL A 225 1.28 -6.31 -7.41
CA VAL A 225 1.23 -6.57 -5.95
C VAL A 225 2.65 -6.69 -5.42
N PHE A 226 3.49 -7.53 -6.02
CA PHE A 226 4.90 -7.66 -5.64
C PHE A 226 5.64 -6.32 -5.73
N ALA A 227 5.52 -5.60 -6.85
CA ALA A 227 6.24 -4.35 -7.09
C ALA A 227 5.89 -3.26 -6.07
N LEU A 228 4.60 -3.08 -5.72
CA LEU A 228 4.20 -2.11 -4.71
C LEU A 228 4.74 -2.49 -3.33
N PHE A 229 4.45 -3.69 -2.84
CA PHE A 229 4.85 -4.07 -1.48
C PHE A 229 6.37 -4.18 -1.34
N ASN A 230 7.10 -4.60 -2.37
CA ASN A 230 8.56 -4.58 -2.38
C ASN A 230 9.12 -3.14 -2.37
N ASN A 231 8.51 -2.21 -3.12
CA ASN A 231 8.89 -0.79 -3.07
C ASN A 231 8.64 -0.17 -1.68
N VAL A 232 7.49 -0.46 -1.06
CA VAL A 232 7.18 -0.01 0.30
C VAL A 232 8.15 -0.59 1.32
N GLY A 233 8.51 -1.88 1.21
CA GLY A 233 9.53 -2.52 2.06
C GLY A 233 10.93 -1.89 1.88
N GLN A 234 11.30 -1.52 0.66
CA GLN A 234 12.54 -0.78 0.39
C GLN A 234 12.53 0.61 1.03
N LEU A 235 11.47 1.39 0.83
CA LEU A 235 11.31 2.72 1.42
C LEU A 235 11.32 2.66 2.96
N ALA A 236 10.59 1.72 3.55
CA ALA A 236 10.58 1.50 4.99
C ALA A 236 11.97 1.16 5.53
N THR A 237 12.73 0.32 4.82
CA THR A 237 14.12 0.01 5.19
C THR A 237 15.00 1.26 5.17
N LEU A 238 14.88 2.11 4.14
CA LEU A 238 15.63 3.37 4.07
C LEU A 238 15.26 4.32 5.22
N GLN A 239 13.97 4.50 5.51
CA GLN A 239 13.53 5.35 6.63
C GLN A 239 13.98 4.79 7.99
N SER A 240 13.92 3.47 8.19
CA SER A 240 14.38 2.83 9.44
C SER A 240 15.87 3.04 9.73
N ARG A 241 16.70 3.19 8.67
CA ARG A 241 18.12 3.53 8.81
C ARG A 241 18.35 5.00 9.14
N VAL A 242 17.56 5.91 8.58
CA VAL A 242 17.64 7.35 8.88
C VAL A 242 17.17 7.65 10.31
N HIS A 243 16.20 6.90 10.81
CA HIS A 243 15.54 7.13 12.10
C HIS A 243 15.98 6.16 13.24
N ASP A 244 16.99 5.33 12.99
CA ASP A 244 17.51 4.28 13.90
C ASP A 244 16.45 3.32 14.49
N SER A 245 15.38 3.07 13.74
CA SER A 245 14.41 2.02 14.08
C SER A 245 14.94 0.66 13.67
N THR A 246 14.90 -0.32 14.59
CA THR A 246 15.23 -1.72 14.28
C THR A 246 14.01 -2.48 13.76
N ASP A 247 12.84 -2.16 14.31
CA ASP A 247 11.57 -2.82 14.03
C ASP A 247 10.69 -1.94 13.14
N ILE A 248 10.07 -2.58 12.15
CA ILE A 248 9.19 -1.96 11.16
C ILE A 248 7.84 -2.68 11.22
N TYR A 249 6.78 -1.95 11.57
CA TYR A 249 5.41 -2.45 11.61
C TYR A 249 4.63 -1.91 10.40
N PHE A 250 4.15 -2.80 9.55
CA PHE A 250 3.27 -2.48 8.43
C PHE A 250 1.83 -2.69 8.86
N THR A 251 1.00 -1.67 8.69
CA THR A 251 -0.43 -1.65 9.02
C THR A 251 -1.21 -1.03 7.86
N GLY A 252 -2.53 -0.99 7.98
CA GLY A 252 -3.42 -0.33 7.04
C GLY A 252 -4.26 -1.29 6.19
N PRO A 253 -5.33 -0.76 5.58
CA PRO A 253 -6.44 -1.57 5.05
C PRO A 253 -6.11 -2.39 3.78
N TYR A 254 -4.93 -2.18 3.19
CA TYR A 254 -4.42 -2.94 2.05
C TYR A 254 -3.48 -4.09 2.43
N VAL A 255 -3.17 -4.27 3.73
CA VAL A 255 -2.24 -5.31 4.19
C VAL A 255 -2.95 -6.62 4.52
N ARG A 256 -4.10 -6.54 5.21
CA ARG A 256 -5.09 -7.60 5.49
C ARG A 256 -4.55 -8.98 5.92
N GLY A 257 -3.33 -9.06 6.45
CA GLY A 257 -2.68 -10.34 6.75
C GLY A 257 -2.46 -11.29 5.55
N HIS A 258 -2.54 -10.80 4.30
CA HIS A 258 -2.47 -11.69 3.13
C HIS A 258 -1.08 -12.36 2.99
N PRO A 259 -0.97 -13.69 2.81
CA PRO A 259 0.33 -14.38 2.83
C PRO A 259 1.36 -13.86 1.81
N LEU A 260 0.93 -13.52 0.60
CA LEU A 260 1.79 -12.92 -0.43
C LEU A 260 2.35 -11.55 0.02
N ILE A 261 1.53 -10.73 0.68
CA ILE A 261 1.90 -9.39 1.16
C ILE A 261 2.87 -9.51 2.35
N ILE A 262 2.55 -10.36 3.34
CA ILE A 262 3.42 -10.62 4.49
C ILE A 262 4.81 -11.07 4.01
N LYS A 263 4.86 -12.09 3.13
CA LYS A 263 6.12 -12.60 2.58
C LYS A 263 6.87 -11.52 1.82
N THR A 264 6.21 -10.75 0.95
CA THR A 264 6.86 -9.69 0.16
C THR A 264 7.48 -8.62 1.05
N LEU A 265 6.73 -8.08 2.03
CA LEU A 265 7.22 -7.05 2.96
C LEU A 265 8.37 -7.56 3.82
N CYS A 266 8.25 -8.75 4.42
CA CYS A 266 9.29 -9.31 5.26
C CYS A 266 10.56 -9.68 4.47
N ILE A 267 10.42 -10.23 3.25
CA ILE A 267 11.57 -10.53 2.38
C ILE A 267 12.24 -9.23 1.93
N ALA A 268 11.47 -8.21 1.50
CA ALA A 268 12.01 -6.92 1.10
C ALA A 268 12.82 -6.26 2.22
N VAL A 269 12.27 -6.16 3.44
CA VAL A 269 13.00 -5.60 4.58
C VAL A 269 14.24 -6.42 4.93
N ARG A 270 14.15 -7.76 5.02
CA ARG A 270 15.30 -8.64 5.27
C ARG A 270 16.39 -8.44 4.20
N TYR A 271 16.00 -8.32 2.94
CA TYR A 271 16.90 -8.16 1.80
C TYR A 271 17.60 -6.80 1.79
N TYR A 272 16.84 -5.70 1.77
CA TYR A 272 17.40 -4.34 1.70
C TYR A 272 18.16 -3.92 2.97
N SER A 273 17.82 -4.52 4.12
CA SER A 273 18.55 -4.28 5.38
C SER A 273 19.81 -5.13 5.53
N GLY A 274 19.96 -6.22 4.78
CA GLY A 274 21.00 -7.24 5.04
C GLY A 274 20.71 -8.07 6.31
N GLY A 275 19.44 -8.16 6.73
CA GLY A 275 19.01 -8.83 7.96
C GLY A 275 19.09 -7.99 9.23
N GLU A 276 19.53 -6.73 9.13
CA GLU A 276 19.67 -5.80 10.27
C GLU A 276 18.31 -5.34 10.85
N LYS A 277 17.28 -5.25 9.99
CA LYS A 277 15.95 -4.72 10.36
C LYS A 277 14.89 -5.83 10.33
N ARG A 278 13.91 -5.74 11.22
CA ARG A 278 12.83 -6.71 11.37
C ARG A 278 11.51 -6.13 10.86
N ALA A 279 10.72 -6.97 10.20
CA ALA A 279 9.42 -6.60 9.63
C ALA A 279 8.31 -7.37 10.33
N HIS A 280 7.29 -6.63 10.73
CA HIS A 280 6.10 -7.11 11.41
C HIS A 280 4.89 -6.59 10.63
N VAL A 281 3.92 -7.45 10.36
CA VAL A 281 2.82 -7.17 9.43
C VAL A 281 1.52 -7.43 10.18
N VAL A 282 0.75 -6.36 10.37
CA VAL A 282 -0.49 -6.39 11.15
C VAL A 282 -1.58 -7.06 10.31
N GLY A 283 -2.19 -8.10 10.88
CA GLY A 283 -3.46 -8.66 10.43
C GLY A 283 -4.63 -7.83 10.94
N ASP A 284 -5.76 -7.87 10.23
CA ASP A 284 -6.91 -7.03 10.55
C ASP A 284 -7.92 -7.78 11.44
N PRO A 285 -8.13 -7.37 12.71
CA PRO A 285 -9.17 -7.95 13.57
C PRO A 285 -10.59 -7.50 13.19
N SER A 286 -10.76 -6.58 12.23
CA SER A 286 -12.09 -6.08 11.81
C SER A 286 -12.91 -7.11 11.03
N PHE A 287 -12.26 -8.15 10.50
CA PHE A 287 -12.90 -9.21 9.68
C PHE A 287 -12.93 -10.59 10.35
N THR A 288 -12.33 -10.78 11.54
CA THR A 288 -12.33 -12.08 12.23
C THR A 288 -13.70 -12.50 12.80
N ASN A 289 -14.70 -11.60 12.80
CA ASN A 289 -16.04 -11.90 13.31
C ASN A 289 -16.86 -12.83 12.40
N GLU A 290 -16.60 -12.91 11.09
CA GLU A 290 -17.35 -13.82 10.19
C GLU A 290 -16.94 -15.30 10.30
N LEU A 291 -15.82 -15.61 10.97
CA LEU A 291 -15.38 -16.99 11.22
C LEU A 291 -15.86 -17.56 12.57
N HIS A 292 -16.55 -16.77 13.40
CA HIS A 292 -17.06 -17.20 14.70
C HIS A 292 -18.59 -17.30 14.81
N GLU A 293 -19.36 -16.90 13.78
CA GLU A 293 -20.83 -17.04 13.76
C GLU A 293 -21.34 -18.30 13.02
N THR A 294 -20.50 -19.32 12.82
CA THR A 294 -20.95 -20.65 12.34
C THR A 294 -20.48 -21.80 13.24
N SER A 295 -21.05 -21.89 14.44
CA SER A 295 -21.05 -23.09 15.31
C SER A 295 -22.26 -23.11 16.23
#